data_AF-A0A2Z2MML8-F1
#
_entry.id   AF-A0A2Z2MML8-F1
#
_cell.length_a   1.000
_cell.length_b   1.000
_cell.length_c   1.000
_cell.angle_alpha   90.00
_cell.angle_beta   90.00
_cell.angle_gamma   90.00
#
_symmetry.space_group_name_H-M   'P 1'
#
loop_
_entity.id
_entity.type
_entity.pdbx_description
1 polymer ?
#
loop_
_entity_poly.entity_id
_entity_poly.type
_entity_poly.pdbx_seq_one_letter_code
_entity_poly.pdbx_strand_id
1 'polypeptide(L)'
;MASRVNLKSNKTKRKMVERMAVRSADKKVLESIVDGIAKAIKEKPEDVIWFFQVREVVRSMDKPMSDDKAWEVIMEDKKSVKLSTAELIEVARVELKKFRRIERKLKKLGVI
;
A
#
# COMPACT_ATOMS: atom_id res chain seq x y z
N MET A 1 -14.57 -50.07 -23.96
CA MET A 1 -14.96 -49.19 -22.84
C MET A 1 -14.02 -47.99 -22.82
N ALA A 2 -14.44 -46.82 -23.33
CA ALA A 2 -13.60 -45.62 -23.35
C ALA A 2 -13.94 -44.73 -22.15
N SER A 3 -13.01 -44.63 -21.20
CA SER A 3 -13.09 -43.72 -20.05
C SER A 3 -13.24 -42.28 -20.53
N ARG A 4 -14.39 -41.67 -20.24
CA ARG A 4 -14.62 -40.22 -20.39
C ARG A 4 -13.69 -39.49 -19.43
N VAL A 5 -12.51 -39.12 -19.92
CA VAL A 5 -11.54 -38.30 -19.18
C VAL A 5 -12.22 -37.00 -18.75
N ASN A 6 -12.18 -36.72 -17.45
CA ASN A 6 -12.82 -35.57 -16.80
C ASN A 6 -12.16 -34.24 -17.21
N LEU A 7 -12.47 -33.78 -18.43
CA LEU A 7 -11.93 -32.58 -19.07
C LEU A 7 -12.33 -31.27 -18.36
N LYS A 8 -13.48 -31.25 -17.65
CA LYS A 8 -13.92 -30.07 -16.87
C LYS A 8 -13.01 -29.80 -15.67
N SER A 9 -12.60 -30.84 -14.95
CA SER A 9 -11.71 -30.72 -13.78
C SER A 9 -10.33 -30.15 -14.14
N ASN A 10 -9.78 -30.58 -15.29
CA ASN A 10 -8.43 -30.18 -15.71
C ASN A 10 -8.38 -28.72 -16.22
N LYS A 11 -9.45 -28.25 -16.87
CA LYS A 11 -9.55 -26.86 -17.35
C LYS A 11 -9.69 -25.85 -16.19
N THR A 12 -10.43 -26.22 -15.14
CA THR A 12 -10.56 -25.41 -13.92
C THR A 12 -9.26 -25.33 -13.13
N LYS A 13 -8.54 -26.45 -12.98
CA LYS A 13 -7.22 -26.48 -12.33
C LYS A 13 -6.19 -25.63 -13.08
N ARG A 14 -6.13 -25.70 -14.42
CA ARG A 14 -5.24 -24.84 -15.23
C ARG A 14 -5.53 -23.35 -15.04
N LYS A 15 -6.81 -22.93 -15.09
CA LYS A 15 -7.19 -21.52 -14.85
C LYS A 15 -6.79 -21.02 -13.47
N MET A 16 -6.86 -21.88 -12.45
CA MET A 16 -6.48 -21.52 -11.08
C MET A 16 -4.96 -21.38 -10.95
N VAL A 17 -4.19 -22.32 -11.51
CA VAL A 17 -2.72 -22.26 -11.56
C VAL A 17 -2.23 -21.04 -12.33
N GLU A 18 -2.87 -20.71 -13.45
CA GLU A 18 -2.56 -19.54 -14.28
C GLU A 18 -2.83 -18.23 -13.52
N ARG A 19 -3.99 -18.11 -12.84
CA ARG A 19 -4.27 -16.94 -11.96
C ARG A 19 -3.30 -16.83 -10.79
N MET A 20 -2.89 -17.95 -10.19
CA MET A 20 -1.92 -17.96 -9.10
C MET A 20 -0.52 -17.56 -9.60
N ALA A 21 -0.12 -18.04 -10.79
CA ALA A 21 1.13 -17.67 -11.43
C ALA A 21 1.17 -16.18 -11.78
N VAL A 22 0.08 -15.64 -12.35
CA VAL A 22 -0.05 -14.19 -12.65
C VAL A 22 0.07 -13.37 -11.38
N ARG A 23 -0.68 -13.70 -10.31
CA ARG A 23 -0.58 -13.01 -9.01
C ARG A 23 0.83 -13.06 -8.41
N SER A 24 1.54 -14.16 -8.63
CA SER A 24 2.92 -14.34 -8.14
C SER A 24 3.91 -13.50 -8.95
N ALA A 25 3.71 -13.41 -10.27
CA ALA A 25 4.50 -12.59 -11.15
C ALA A 25 4.31 -11.09 -10.83
N ASP A 26 3.06 -10.67 -10.61
CA ASP A 26 2.72 -9.28 -10.24
C ASP A 26 3.39 -8.87 -8.92
N LYS A 27 3.43 -9.77 -7.92
CA LYS A 27 4.12 -9.52 -6.64
C LYS A 27 5.61 -9.33 -6.83
N LYS A 28 6.27 -10.19 -7.62
CA LYS A 28 7.71 -10.09 -7.90
C LYS A 28 8.05 -8.83 -8.69
N VAL A 29 7.20 -8.45 -9.64
CA VAL A 29 7.36 -7.20 -10.40
C VAL A 29 7.23 -6.01 -9.47
N LEU A 30 6.23 -6.01 -8.59
CA LEU A 30 6.04 -4.96 -7.58
C LEU A 30 7.26 -4.85 -6.64
N GLU A 31 7.73 -5.98 -6.10
CA GLU A 31 8.94 -6.03 -5.26
C GLU A 31 10.14 -5.45 -5.99
N SER A 32 10.37 -5.86 -7.25
CA SER A 32 11.49 -5.34 -8.05
C SER A 32 11.37 -3.84 -8.34
N ILE A 33 10.17 -3.31 -8.55
CA ILE A 33 9.94 -1.88 -8.73
C ILE A 33 10.25 -1.13 -7.43
N VAL A 34 9.72 -1.62 -6.30
CA VAL A 34 9.94 -1.01 -4.98
C VAL A 34 11.43 -1.01 -4.64
N ASP A 35 12.12 -2.12 -4.83
CA ASP A 35 13.56 -2.24 -4.59
C ASP A 35 14.38 -1.31 -5.49
N GLY A 36 14.00 -1.21 -6.77
CA GLY A 36 14.61 -0.30 -7.72
C GLY A 36 14.49 1.16 -7.29
N ILE A 37 13.29 1.58 -6.90
CA ILE A 37 13.03 2.92 -6.37
C ILE A 37 13.83 3.16 -5.09
N ALA A 38 13.75 2.24 -4.13
CA ALA A 38 14.41 2.32 -2.83
C ALA A 38 15.92 2.51 -3.00
N LYS A 39 16.55 1.71 -3.88
CA LYS A 39 17.96 1.81 -4.22
C LYS A 39 18.30 3.16 -4.87
N ALA A 40 17.49 3.64 -5.81
CA ALA A 40 17.70 4.90 -6.49
C ALA A 40 17.65 6.11 -5.55
N ILE A 41 16.75 6.09 -4.56
CA ILE A 41 16.60 7.19 -3.60
C ILE A 41 17.39 7.00 -2.30
N LYS A 42 18.10 5.87 -2.15
CA LYS A 42 18.83 5.47 -0.93
C LYS A 42 17.93 5.50 0.31
N GLU A 43 16.78 4.83 0.22
CA GLU A 43 15.86 4.57 1.33
C GLU A 43 15.58 3.06 1.40
N LYS A 44 14.90 2.61 2.45
CA LYS A 44 14.49 1.20 2.53
C LYS A 44 13.23 0.93 1.69
N PRO A 45 13.04 -0.29 1.15
CA PRO A 45 11.80 -0.68 0.48
C PRO A 45 10.54 -0.40 1.31
N GLU A 46 10.59 -0.65 2.61
CA GLU A 46 9.47 -0.43 3.53
C GLU A 46 9.11 1.06 3.64
N ASP A 47 10.10 1.95 3.55
CA ASP A 47 9.90 3.39 3.60
C ASP A 47 9.22 3.90 2.33
N VAL A 48 9.52 3.29 1.17
CA VAL A 48 8.85 3.59 -0.10
C VAL A 48 7.39 3.14 -0.05
N ILE A 49 7.13 1.91 0.41
CA ILE A 49 5.75 1.41 0.56
C ILE A 49 4.96 2.29 1.52
N TRP A 50 5.52 2.59 2.69
CA TRP A 50 4.92 3.47 3.68
C TRP A 50 4.58 4.85 3.10
N PHE A 51 5.50 5.43 2.32
CA PHE A 51 5.26 6.73 1.69
C PHE A 51 4.03 6.71 0.77
N PHE A 52 3.89 5.71 -0.10
CA PHE A 52 2.74 5.62 -1.01
C PHE A 52 1.43 5.36 -0.27
N GLN A 53 1.45 4.56 0.80
CA GLN A 53 0.28 4.36 1.65
C GLN A 53 -0.18 5.67 2.31
N VAL A 54 0.76 6.40 2.94
CA VAL A 54 0.45 7.69 3.59
C VAL A 54 0.01 8.74 2.57
N ARG A 55 0.64 8.80 1.39
CA ARG A 55 0.27 9.75 0.34
C ARG A 55 -1.17 9.55 -0.13
N GLU A 56 -1.63 8.31 -0.26
CA GLU A 56 -3.00 8.01 -0.65
C GLU A 56 -3.99 8.44 0.44
N VAL A 57 -3.66 8.19 1.71
CA VAL A 57 -4.47 8.66 2.86
C VAL A 57 -4.56 10.19 2.84
N VAL A 58 -3.44 10.90 2.72
CA VAL A 58 -3.42 12.37 2.68
C VAL A 58 -4.25 12.90 1.50
N ARG A 59 -4.11 12.32 0.30
CA ARG A 59 -4.93 12.70 -0.86
C ARG A 59 -6.42 12.43 -0.66
N SER A 60 -6.78 11.42 0.13
CA SER A 60 -8.16 11.14 0.49
C SER A 60 -8.71 12.13 1.52
N MET A 61 -7.86 12.63 2.42
CA MET A 61 -8.21 13.68 3.40
C MET A 61 -8.39 15.05 2.76
N ASP A 62 -7.68 15.35 1.67
CA ASP A 62 -7.88 16.58 0.90
C ASP A 62 -9.24 16.63 0.18
N LYS A 63 -9.97 15.51 0.10
CA LYS A 63 -11.32 15.49 -0.46
C LYS A 63 -12.31 15.95 0.62
N PRO A 64 -13.18 16.92 0.32
CA PRO A 64 -14.19 17.33 1.28
C PRO A 64 -15.06 16.13 1.66
N MET A 65 -15.17 15.90 2.97
CA MET A 65 -16.03 14.88 3.58
C MET A 65 -17.26 15.59 4.15
N SER A 66 -18.45 14.97 4.04
CA SER A 66 -19.64 15.48 4.72
C SER A 66 -19.53 15.25 6.24
N ASP A 67 -20.14 16.13 7.02
CA ASP A 67 -20.13 16.07 8.49
C ASP A 67 -20.66 14.73 9.02
N ASP A 68 -21.74 14.19 8.41
CA ASP A 68 -22.31 12.89 8.77
C ASP A 68 -21.28 11.76 8.63
N LYS A 69 -20.48 11.79 7.55
CA LYS A 69 -19.48 10.78 7.25
C LYS A 69 -18.24 10.94 8.13
N ALA A 70 -17.89 12.18 8.48
CA ALA A 70 -16.83 12.45 9.45
C ALA A 70 -17.22 11.90 10.84
N TRP A 71 -18.50 12.06 11.22
CA TRP A 71 -19.02 11.54 12.47
C TRP A 71 -19.02 10.01 12.55
N GLU A 72 -19.39 9.33 11.46
CA GLU A 72 -19.27 7.86 11.36
C GLU A 72 -17.82 7.40 11.58
N VAL A 73 -16.84 8.04 10.93
CA VAL A 73 -15.42 7.69 11.06
C VAL A 73 -14.91 7.89 12.49
N ILE A 74 -15.28 9.01 13.13
CA ILE A 74 -14.88 9.30 14.52
C ILE A 74 -15.47 8.26 15.49
N MET A 75 -16.71 7.83 15.26
CA MET A 75 -17.38 6.85 16.12
C MET A 75 -16.91 5.41 15.86
N GLU A 76 -16.47 5.10 14.64
CA GLU A 76 -15.88 3.80 14.27
C GLU A 76 -14.42 3.66 14.75
N ASP A 77 -13.66 4.76 14.84
CA ASP A 77 -12.26 4.71 15.27
C ASP A 77 -12.14 4.54 16.80
N LYS A 78 -12.42 3.31 17.26
CA LYS A 78 -12.27 2.89 18.65
C LYS A 78 -10.82 2.61 19.05
N LYS A 79 -9.83 3.02 18.24
CA LYS A 79 -8.42 2.85 18.57
C LYS A 79 -8.06 3.83 19.68
N SER A 80 -8.13 3.35 20.92
CA SER A 80 -7.55 4.07 22.04
C SER A 80 -6.03 4.13 21.86
N VAL A 81 -5.53 5.28 21.44
CA VAL A 81 -4.10 5.52 21.41
C VAL A 81 -3.64 5.72 22.86
N LYS A 82 -2.70 4.88 23.32
CA LYS A 82 -2.14 4.95 24.68
C LYS A 82 -1.21 6.15 24.91
N LEU A 83 -0.98 6.95 23.87
CA LEU A 83 -0.06 8.09 23.87
C LEU A 83 -0.82 9.37 24.22
N SER A 84 -0.15 10.24 24.94
CA SER A 84 -0.60 11.61 25.14
C SER A 84 -0.60 12.40 23.83
N THR A 85 -1.36 13.50 23.80
CA THR A 85 -1.38 14.44 22.67
C THR A 85 0.02 14.96 22.33
N ALA A 86 0.85 15.23 23.33
CA ALA A 86 2.22 15.70 23.12
C ALA A 86 3.09 14.64 22.41
N GLU A 87 3.00 13.38 22.84
CA GLU A 87 3.71 12.27 22.20
C GLU A 87 3.22 12.05 20.76
N LEU A 88 1.91 12.16 20.53
CA LEU A 88 1.33 12.10 19.18
C LEU A 88 1.87 13.19 18.26
N ILE A 89 2.00 14.43 18.76
CA ILE A 89 2.56 15.55 17.99
C ILE A 89 4.03 15.28 17.64
N GLU A 90 4.82 14.75 18.57
CA GLU A 90 6.23 14.43 18.31
C GLU A 90 6.38 13.31 17.28
N VAL A 91 5.58 12.25 17.38
CA VAL A 91 5.52 11.19 16.36
C VAL A 91 5.17 11.77 15.00
N ALA A 92 4.12 12.60 14.92
CA ALA A 92 3.69 13.23 13.68
C ALA A 92 4.78 14.11 13.06
N ARG A 93 5.55 14.86 13.87
CA ARG A 93 6.68 15.68 13.39
C ARG A 93 7.78 14.84 12.76
N VAL A 94 8.16 13.73 13.40
CA VAL A 94 9.19 12.82 12.90
C VAL A 94 8.74 12.18 11.58
N GLU A 95 7.51 11.69 11.55
CA GLU A 95 6.93 11.07 10.35
C GLU A 95 6.78 12.07 9.21
N LEU A 96 6.33 13.31 9.48
CA LEU A 96 6.22 14.35 8.47
C LEU A 96 7.59 14.70 7.86
N LYS A 97 8.64 14.73 8.68
CA LYS A 97 10.01 14.96 8.20
C LYS A 97 10.47 13.82 7.28
N LYS A 98 10.17 12.57 7.64
CA LYS A 98 10.43 11.38 6.81
C LYS A 98 9.66 11.45 5.49
N PHE A 99 8.37 11.77 5.54
CA PHE A 99 7.50 11.91 4.37
C PHE A 99 8.07 12.92 3.38
N ARG A 100 8.37 14.15 3.82
CA ARG A 100 8.94 15.22 2.99
C ARG A 100 10.34 14.89 2.44
N ARG A 101 11.13 14.08 3.16
CA ARG A 101 12.44 13.61 2.69
C ARG A 101 12.27 12.68 1.49
N ILE A 102 11.39 11.69 1.61
CA ILE A 102 11.12 10.71 0.55
C ILE A 102 10.44 11.39 -0.65
N GLU A 103 9.45 12.26 -0.40
CA GLU A 103 8.74 13.00 -1.44
C GLU A 103 9.71 13.78 -2.35
N ARG A 104 10.63 14.55 -1.76
CA ARG A 104 11.63 15.31 -2.54
C ARG A 104 12.52 14.41 -3.38
N LYS A 105 12.92 13.26 -2.85
CA LYS A 105 13.75 12.30 -3.57
C LYS A 105 13.00 11.68 -4.75
N LEU A 106 11.74 11.31 -4.55
CA LEU A 106 10.88 10.77 -5.61
C LEU A 106 10.56 11.79 -6.71
N LYS A 107 10.29 13.06 -6.34
CA LYS A 107 10.14 14.17 -7.30
C LYS A 107 11.40 14.35 -8.15
N LYS A 108 12.58 14.32 -7.52
CA LYS A 108 13.87 14.41 -8.22
C LYS A 108 14.10 13.23 -9.17
N LEU A 109 13.57 12.05 -8.84
CA LEU A 109 13.64 10.85 -9.67
C LEU A 109 12.58 10.82 -10.79
N GLY A 110 11.58 11.72 -10.76
CA GLY A 110 10.49 11.77 -11.73
C GLY A 110 9.42 10.68 -11.55
N VAL A 111 9.37 10.04 -10.38
CA VAL A 111 8.39 8.99 -10.08
C VAL A 111 7.03 9.58 -9.69
N ILE A 112 7.02 10.78 -9.10
CA ILE A 112 5.81 11.47 -8.63
C ILE A 112 5.80 12.94 -9.03
#